data_AF-A0A8I6WU41-F1
#
_entry.id   AF-A0A8I6WU41-F1
#
_cell.length_a   1.000
_cell.length_b   1.000
_cell.length_c   1.000
_cell.angle_alpha   90.00
_cell.angle_beta   90.00
_cell.angle_gamma   90.00
#
_symmetry.space_group_name_H-M   'P 1'
#
loop_
_entity.id
_entity.type
_entity.pdbx_description
1 polymer ?
#
loop_
_entity_poly.entity_id
_entity_poly.type
_entity_poly.pdbx_seq_one_letter_code
_entity_poly.pdbx_strand_id
1 'polypeptide(L)'
;MKLLCWNIRGFDLTGRRQQLIDYLRQEEIDIVDLQETIRQDFSMLELQRLSHHHFSWQWLPAMGHSGGILLDVREDAFTVEDMDRGEFFVSMDITDRRVHLS
;
A
#
# COMPACT_ATOMS: atom_id res chain seq x y z
N MET A 1 15.39 1.02 -0.53
CA MET A 1 14.00 1.30 -0.88
C MET A 1 13.54 0.34 -1.97
N LYS A 2 12.52 -0.47 -1.68
CA LYS A 2 11.84 -1.37 -2.64
C LYS A 2 10.36 -0.98 -2.76
N LEU A 3 9.93 -0.65 -3.98
CA LEU A 3 8.55 -0.30 -4.31
C LEU A 3 7.89 -1.45 -5.08
N LEU A 4 6.70 -1.87 -4.64
CA LEU A 4 5.80 -2.71 -5.42
C LEU A 4 4.67 -1.82 -5.98
N CYS A 5 4.67 -1.60 -7.29
CA CYS A 5 3.55 -0.97 -8.00
C CYS A 5 2.83 -2.04 -8.82
N TRP A 6 1.55 -2.29 -8.52
CA TRP A 6 0.80 -3.37 -9.14
C TRP A 6 -0.67 -3.01 -9.38
N ASN A 7 -1.09 -3.06 -10.65
CA ASN A 7 -2.50 -3.11 -11.00
C ASN A 7 -3.08 -4.50 -10.65
N ILE A 8 -3.67 -4.62 -9.46
CA ILE A 8 -4.11 -5.89 -8.88
C ILE A 8 -5.45 -6.37 -9.45
N ARG A 9 -6.24 -5.51 -10.10
CA ARG A 9 -7.55 -5.81 -10.76
C ARG A 9 -8.57 -6.56 -9.87
N GLY A 10 -8.58 -6.31 -8.58
CA GLY A 10 -9.42 -6.99 -7.58
C GLY A 10 -8.60 -7.56 -6.43
N PHE A 11 -8.65 -6.88 -5.29
CA PHE A 11 -7.91 -7.23 -4.08
C PHE A 11 -8.43 -8.50 -3.39
N ASP A 12 -9.74 -8.75 -3.44
CA ASP A 12 -10.35 -9.90 -2.74
C ASP A 12 -10.20 -11.24 -3.46
N LEU A 13 -9.56 -11.26 -4.64
CA LEU A 13 -9.25 -12.51 -5.32
C LEU A 13 -8.15 -13.24 -4.55
N THR A 14 -8.49 -14.37 -3.92
CA THR A 14 -7.62 -15.14 -3.01
C THR A 14 -6.21 -15.36 -3.56
N GLY A 15 -6.08 -15.74 -4.84
CA GLY A 15 -4.77 -15.95 -5.46
C GLY A 15 -3.92 -14.69 -5.55
N ARG A 16 -4.54 -13.53 -5.87
CA ARG A 16 -3.83 -12.25 -5.94
C ARG A 16 -3.48 -11.72 -4.56
N ARG A 17 -4.38 -11.90 -3.59
CA ARG A 17 -4.11 -11.54 -2.20
C ARG A 17 -2.97 -12.36 -1.62
N GLN A 18 -2.93 -13.66 -1.89
CA GLN A 18 -1.82 -14.51 -1.47
C GLN A 18 -0.51 -14.09 -2.13
N GLN A 19 -0.53 -13.82 -3.44
CA GLN A 19 0.66 -13.35 -4.16
C GLN A 19 1.16 -11.99 -3.63
N LEU A 20 0.25 -11.07 -3.28
CA LEU A 20 0.59 -9.81 -2.63
C LEU A 20 1.30 -10.08 -1.29
N ILE A 21 0.73 -10.92 -0.42
CA ILE A 21 1.32 -11.30 0.86
C ILE A 21 2.73 -11.87 0.66
N ASP A 22 2.90 -12.76 -0.31
CA ASP A 22 4.17 -13.40 -0.61
C ASP A 22 5.21 -12.35 -1.04
N TYR A 23 4.87 -11.43 -1.93
CA TYR A 23 5.79 -10.35 -2.33
C TYR A 23 6.14 -9.43 -1.16
N LEU A 24 5.16 -8.96 -0.40
CA LEU A 24 5.41 -8.02 0.70
C LEU A 24 6.38 -8.60 1.73
N ARG A 25 6.28 -9.91 2.01
CA ARG A 25 7.08 -10.59 3.03
C ARG A 25 8.41 -11.11 2.50
N GLN A 26 8.43 -11.75 1.33
CA GLN A 26 9.66 -12.35 0.81
C GLN A 26 10.63 -11.30 0.28
N GLU A 27 10.10 -10.25 -0.35
CA GLU A 27 10.92 -9.20 -0.93
C GLU A 27 11.19 -8.05 0.04
N GLU A 28 10.65 -8.07 1.26
CA GLU A 28 10.83 -6.99 2.25
C GLU A 28 10.48 -5.63 1.63
N ILE A 29 9.27 -5.55 1.05
CA ILE A 29 8.79 -4.36 0.33
C ILE A 29 8.68 -3.18 1.32
N ASP A 30 9.20 -2.02 0.91
CA ASP A 30 9.16 -0.78 1.69
C ASP A 30 7.90 0.04 1.37
N ILE A 31 7.44 0.03 0.12
CA ILE A 31 6.33 0.86 -0.37
C ILE A 31 5.42 0.01 -1.26
N VAL A 32 4.11 0.13 -1.07
CA VAL A 32 3.09 -0.61 -1.81
C VAL A 32 2.15 0.37 -2.49
N ASP A 33 2.00 0.24 -3.80
CA ASP A 33 1.02 0.97 -4.61
C ASP A 33 0.20 -0.04 -5.42
N LEU A 34 -1.07 -0.21 -5.05
CA LEU A 34 -2.01 -1.06 -5.77
C LEU A 34 -3.09 -0.23 -6.46
N GLN A 35 -3.33 -0.54 -7.73
CA GLN A 35 -4.39 0.06 -8.54
C GLN A 35 -5.44 -0.98 -8.94
N GLU A 36 -6.65 -0.49 -9.27
CA GLU A 36 -7.81 -1.33 -9.60
C GLU A 36 -8.10 -2.33 -8.47
N THR A 37 -8.20 -1.82 -7.23
CA THR A 37 -8.47 -2.68 -6.06
C THR A 37 -9.88 -3.26 -6.09
N ILE A 38 -10.81 -2.58 -6.79
CA ILE A 38 -12.25 -2.94 -6.87
C ILE A 38 -12.87 -3.04 -5.47
N ARG A 39 -12.43 -2.19 -4.53
CA ARG A 39 -12.99 -2.13 -3.17
C ARG A 39 -13.32 -0.71 -2.76
N GLN A 40 -14.42 -0.58 -2.01
CA GLN A 40 -14.84 0.68 -1.44
C GLN A 40 -14.17 0.98 -0.09
N ASP A 41 -13.76 -0.05 0.66
CA ASP A 41 -13.19 0.17 1.98
C ASP A 41 -12.18 -0.91 2.36
N PHE A 42 -11.37 -0.60 3.37
CA PHE A 42 -10.42 -1.51 3.98
C PHE A 42 -10.48 -1.41 5.51
N SER A 43 -10.45 -2.56 6.18
CA SER A 43 -10.26 -2.63 7.63
C SER A 43 -8.77 -2.70 7.95
N MET A 44 -8.34 -1.96 8.98
CA MET A 44 -6.94 -2.02 9.42
C MET A 44 -6.48 -3.44 9.76
N LEU A 45 -7.35 -4.27 10.35
CA LEU A 45 -7.03 -5.66 10.68
C LEU A 45 -6.65 -6.48 9.44
N GLU A 46 -7.30 -6.25 8.31
CA GLU A 46 -7.03 -7.02 7.10
C GLU A 46 -5.74 -6.58 6.41
N LEU A 47 -5.45 -5.27 6.49
CA LEU A 47 -4.27 -4.64 5.92
C LEU A 47 -3.02 -5.03 6.72
N GLN A 48 -3.12 -5.05 8.05
CA GLN A 48 -2.09 -5.56 8.95
C GLN A 48 -1.74 -7.02 8.72
N ARG A 49 -2.63 -7.82 8.11
CA ARG A 49 -2.33 -9.22 7.77
C ARG A 49 -1.47 -9.36 6.51
N LEU A 50 -1.34 -8.30 5.70
CA LEU A 50 -0.62 -8.37 4.43
C LEU A 50 0.89 -8.48 4.61
N SER A 51 1.45 -7.81 5.62
CA SER A 51 2.89 -7.78 5.90
C SER A 51 3.18 -8.12 7.37
N HIS A 52 4.46 -8.36 7.69
CA HIS A 52 4.95 -8.43 9.06
C HIS A 52 5.27 -7.04 9.63
N HIS A 53 5.39 -6.05 8.76
CA HIS A 53 5.74 -4.68 9.14
C HIS A 53 4.49 -3.81 9.33
N HIS A 54 4.66 -2.72 10.07
CA HIS A 54 3.68 -1.67 10.17
C HIS A 54 3.78 -0.74 8.96
N PHE A 55 2.63 -0.26 8.52
CA PHE A 55 2.41 0.39 7.25
C PHE A 55 1.31 1.45 7.48
N SER A 56 1.56 2.66 6.98
CA SER A 56 0.66 3.83 7.04
C SER A 56 -0.35 3.79 5.88
N TRP A 57 -1.36 2.94 6.01
CA TRP A 57 -2.30 2.63 4.92
C TRP A 57 -3.18 3.81 4.52
N GLN A 58 -3.22 4.10 3.22
CA GLN A 58 -4.15 5.03 2.60
C GLN A 58 -4.83 4.42 1.39
N TRP A 59 -6.12 4.71 1.23
CA TRP A 59 -6.86 4.23 0.06
C TRP A 59 -7.83 5.27 -0.48
N LEU A 60 -8.08 5.12 -1.79
CA LEU A 60 -9.24 5.66 -2.46
C LEU A 60 -10.24 4.54 -2.75
N PRO A 61 -11.54 4.76 -2.48
CA PRO A 61 -12.58 3.80 -2.84
C PRO A 61 -12.68 3.64 -4.36
N ALA A 62 -12.94 2.43 -4.81
CA ALA A 62 -13.33 2.17 -6.19
C ALA A 62 -14.74 2.74 -6.49
N MET A 63 -14.93 3.23 -7.72
CA MET A 63 -16.23 3.65 -8.23
C MET A 63 -16.82 2.54 -9.11
N GLY A 64 -17.69 1.72 -8.53
CA GLY A 64 -18.19 0.51 -9.20
C GLY A 64 -17.08 -0.53 -9.36
N HIS A 65 -16.85 -0.98 -10.59
CA HIS A 65 -15.81 -1.97 -10.90
C HIS A 65 -14.46 -1.37 -11.31
N SER A 66 -14.35 -0.04 -11.35
CA SER A 66 -13.17 0.66 -11.85
C SER A 66 -12.51 1.50 -10.77
N GLY A 67 -11.19 1.55 -10.83
CA GLY A 67 -10.36 2.36 -9.94
C GLY A 67 -10.21 1.76 -8.55
N GLY A 68 -10.04 2.65 -7.58
CA GLY A 68 -9.58 2.30 -6.25
C GLY A 68 -8.05 2.18 -6.21
N ILE A 69 -7.46 2.83 -5.22
CA ILE A 69 -6.01 2.91 -5.01
C ILE A 69 -5.75 2.50 -3.57
N LEU A 70 -4.69 1.73 -3.34
CA LEU A 70 -4.14 1.48 -2.01
C LEU A 70 -2.65 1.86 -2.05
N LEU A 71 -2.27 2.90 -1.32
CA LEU A 71 -0.89 3.39 -1.23
C LEU A 71 -0.42 3.27 0.21
N ASP A 72 0.82 2.82 0.38
CA ASP A 72 1.43 2.68 1.70
C ASP A 72 2.97 2.70 1.69
N VAL A 73 3.53 3.15 2.80
CA VAL A 73 4.94 3.12 3.16
C VAL A 73 5.16 2.45 4.53
N ARG A 74 6.22 1.65 4.63
CA ARG A 74 6.63 0.96 5.85
C ARG A 74 7.04 1.94 6.95
N GLU A 75 6.30 1.95 8.06
CA GLU A 75 6.44 2.94 9.13
C GLU A 75 7.73 2.78 9.94
N ASP A 76 8.40 1.62 9.93
CA ASP A 76 9.64 1.39 10.68
C ASP A 76 10.89 1.98 10.00
N ALA A 77 10.80 2.28 8.70
CA ALA A 77 11.89 2.75 7.86
C ALA A 77 11.68 4.18 7.36
N PHE A 78 10.45 4.66 7.29
CA PHE A 78 10.12 5.97 6.76
C PHE A 78 9.24 6.78 7.71
N THR A 79 9.21 8.09 7.49
CA THR A 79 8.23 9.03 8.04
C THR A 79 7.38 9.55 6.90
N VAL A 80 6.06 9.67 7.08
CA VAL A 80 5.18 10.42 6.17
C VAL A 80 5.15 11.87 6.64
N GLU A 81 5.65 12.79 5.82
CA GLU A 81 5.74 14.22 6.13
C GLU A 81 4.47 14.97 5.70
N ASP A 82 3.94 14.60 4.52
CA ASP A 82 2.71 15.15 3.98
C ASP A 82 1.95 14.08 3.19
N MET A 83 0.65 14.30 3.03
CA MET A 83 -0.24 13.43 2.30
C MET A 83 -1.33 14.24 1.63
N ASP A 84 -1.50 14.01 0.32
CA ASP A 84 -2.60 14.58 -0.44
C ASP A 84 -3.43 13.46 -1.07
N ARG A 85 -4.75 13.70 -1.10
CA ARG A 85 -5.74 12.77 -1.63
C ARG A 85 -6.73 13.56 -2.47
N GLY A 86 -6.56 13.46 -3.78
CA GLY A 86 -7.53 13.96 -4.74
C GLY A 86 -8.62 12.96 -5.06
N GLU A 87 -9.40 13.30 -6.09
CA GLU A 87 -10.49 12.46 -6.59
C GLU A 87 -9.97 11.16 -7.24
N PHE A 88 -8.79 11.22 -7.87
CA PHE A 88 -8.22 10.12 -8.65
C PHE A 88 -6.76 9.80 -8.30
N PHE A 89 -6.23 10.39 -7.22
CA PHE A 89 -4.84 10.17 -6.81
C PHE A 89 -4.68 10.17 -5.29
N VAL A 90 -3.66 9.45 -4.83
CA VAL A 90 -3.12 9.54 -3.48
C VAL A 90 -1.62 9.79 -3.63
N SER A 91 -1.06 10.72 -2.88
CA SER A 91 0.37 10.98 -2.81
C SER A 91 0.84 11.07 -1.37
N MET A 92 2.08 10.66 -1.12
CA MET A 92 2.76 10.76 0.16
C MET A 92 4.16 11.33 -0.05
N ASP A 93 4.50 12.35 0.73
CA ASP A 93 5.87 12.80 0.88
C ASP A 93 6.51 12.04 2.03
N ILE A 94 7.62 11.34 1.76
CA ILE A 94 8.24 10.43 2.71
C ILE A 94 9.73 10.73 2.93
N THR A 95 10.18 10.63 4.17
CA THR A 95 11.59 10.71 4.56
C THR A 95 12.10 9.32 4.95
N ASP A 96 13.18 8.85 4.31
CA ASP A 96 13.84 7.60 4.73
C ASP A 96 14.68 7.85 5.99
N ARG A 97 14.24 7.26 7.12
CA ARG A 97 14.86 7.43 8.44
C ARG A 97 16.19 6.68 8.55
N ARG A 98 16.46 5.74 7.65
CA ARG A 98 17.70 4.95 7.65
C ARG A 98 18.89 5.75 7.13
N VAL A 99 18.62 6.83 6.37
CA VAL A 99 19.66 7.67 5.75
C VAL A 99 20.34 8.59 6.76
N HIS A 100 19.74 8.84 7.94
CA HIS A 100 20.31 9.69 8.99
C HIS A 100 21.19 8.94 10.02
N LEU A 101 21.49 7.66 9.81
CA LEU A 101 22.29 6.83 10.73
C LEU A 101 23.74 6.60 10.28
N SER A 102 24.26 7.42 9.35
CA SER A 102 25.68 7.39 8.94
C SER A 102 26.55 8.36 9.72
#